data_AF-A0A377R451-F1
#
_entry.id   AF-A0A377R451-F1
#
_cell.length_a   1.000
_cell.length_b   1.000
_cell.length_c   1.000
_cell.angle_alpha   90.00
_cell.angle_beta   90.00
_cell.angle_gamma   90.00
#
_symmetry.space_group_name_H-M   'P 1'
#
loop_
_entity.id
_entity.type
_entity.pdbx_description
1 polymer ?
#
loop_
_entity_poly.entity_id
_entity_poly.type
_entity_poly.pdbx_seq_one_letter_code
_entity_poly.pdbx_strand_id
1 'polypeptide(L)'
;MSASNHAAAYTAFKDFYQEELDRNPFYRYMVQMLRRPDCLPPHVRTEAVGELHDFEHECFQTAFFRLNILAEGHAHEIVKPNDFFFFRTAFETQE
;
A
#
# COMPACT_ATOMS: atom_id res chain seq x y z
N MET A 1 23.59 -11.71 -13.88
CA MET A 1 22.69 -12.19 -12.80
C MET A 1 21.70 -11.11 -12.34
N SER A 2 21.19 -10.23 -13.21
CA SER A 2 20.57 -8.96 -12.76
C SER A 2 19.03 -8.92 -12.73
N ALA A 3 18.31 -9.63 -13.59
CA ALA A 3 16.84 -9.56 -13.61
C ALA A 3 16.15 -10.46 -12.56
N SER A 4 16.71 -11.66 -12.32
CA SER A 4 16.13 -12.63 -11.37
C SER A 4 16.17 -12.13 -9.92
N ASN A 5 17.22 -11.40 -9.53
CA ASN A 5 17.33 -10.83 -8.18
C ASN A 5 16.38 -9.65 -7.98
N HIS A 6 16.19 -8.83 -9.00
CA HIS A 6 15.26 -7.70 -8.95
C HIS A 6 13.81 -8.18 -8.83
N ALA A 7 13.41 -9.16 -9.64
CA ALA A 7 12.06 -9.74 -9.56
C ALA A 7 11.78 -10.38 -8.19
N ALA A 8 12.76 -11.09 -7.62
CA ALA A 8 12.64 -11.68 -6.28
C ALA A 8 12.50 -10.62 -5.19
N ALA A 9 13.29 -9.55 -5.23
CA ALA A 9 13.22 -8.47 -4.25
C ALA A 9 11.92 -7.66 -4.36
N TYR A 10 11.42 -7.46 -5.58
CA TYR A 10 10.11 -6.84 -5.81
C TYR A 10 8.95 -7.70 -5.28
N THR A 11 9.03 -9.03 -5.44
CA THR A 11 8.07 -9.95 -4.80
C THR A 11 8.15 -9.87 -3.28
N ALA A 12 9.36 -9.89 -2.70
CA ALA A 12 9.55 -9.74 -1.26
C ALA A 12 8.95 -8.42 -0.72
N PHE A 13 9.08 -7.33 -1.46
CA PHE A 13 8.43 -6.06 -1.12
C PHE A 13 6.91 -6.18 -1.06
N LYS A 14 6.29 -6.83 -2.06
CA LYS A 14 4.84 -7.06 -2.07
C LYS A 14 4.39 -7.88 -0.86
N ASP A 15 5.15 -8.91 -0.52
CA ASP A 15 4.87 -9.75 0.65
C ASP A 15 4.96 -8.94 1.94
N PHE A 16 6.02 -8.13 2.11
CA PHE A 16 6.16 -7.24 3.26
C PHE A 16 5.02 -6.23 3.35
N TYR A 17 4.63 -5.62 2.23
CA TYR A 17 3.53 -4.68 2.21
C TYR A 17 2.20 -5.34 2.60
N GLN A 18 1.93 -6.53 2.05
CA GLN A 18 0.73 -7.29 2.39
C GLN A 18 0.71 -7.70 3.87
N GLU A 19 1.85 -8.10 4.44
CA GLU A 19 1.99 -8.39 5.87
C GLU A 19 1.66 -7.18 6.74
N GLU A 20 2.18 -5.98 6.40
CA GLU A 20 1.90 -4.77 7.17
C GLU A 20 0.41 -4.38 7.09
N LEU A 21 -0.21 -4.49 5.91
CA LEU A 21 -1.66 -4.27 5.76
C LEU A 21 -2.48 -5.26 6.59
N ASP A 22 -2.11 -6.54 6.58
CA ASP A 22 -2.83 -7.61 7.30
C ASP A 22 -2.63 -7.55 8.83
N ARG A 23 -1.71 -6.72 9.35
CA ARG A 23 -1.65 -6.41 10.80
C ARG A 23 -2.91 -5.74 11.30
N ASN A 24 -3.61 -5.01 10.42
CA ASN A 24 -4.95 -4.53 10.71
C ASN A 24 -5.97 -5.54 10.16
N PRO A 25 -6.59 -6.39 11.02
CA PRO A 25 -7.54 -7.40 10.57
C PRO A 25 -8.79 -6.80 9.90
N PHE A 26 -9.06 -5.50 10.11
CA PHE A 26 -10.19 -4.80 9.53
C PHE A 26 -9.88 -4.17 8.17
N TYR A 27 -8.61 -4.11 7.74
CA TYR A 27 -8.20 -3.42 6.52
C TYR A 27 -9.05 -3.81 5.29
N ARG A 28 -9.22 -5.11 5.06
CA ARG A 28 -10.02 -5.62 3.93
C ARG A 28 -11.49 -5.19 4.01
N TYR A 29 -12.06 -5.16 5.21
CA TYR A 29 -13.44 -4.73 5.42
C TYR A 29 -13.60 -3.23 5.21
N MET A 30 -12.64 -2.42 5.67
CA MET A 30 -12.64 -0.97 5.47
C MET A 30 -12.56 -0.62 3.98
N VAL A 31 -11.65 -1.26 3.24
CA VAL A 31 -11.53 -1.12 1.77
C VAL A 31 -12.85 -1.49 1.09
N GLN A 32 -13.44 -2.63 1.44
CA GLN A 32 -14.71 -3.07 0.83
C GLN A 32 -15.88 -2.14 1.16
N MET A 33 -15.94 -1.59 2.36
CA MET A 33 -16.96 -0.64 2.77
C MET A 33 -16.85 0.67 1.98
N LEU A 34 -15.65 1.27 1.93
CA LEU A 34 -15.40 2.56 1.28
C LEU A 34 -15.52 2.53 -0.25
N ARG A 35 -15.47 1.34 -0.86
CA ARG A 35 -15.82 1.15 -2.28
C ARG A 35 -17.28 1.48 -2.60
N ARG A 36 -18.18 1.43 -1.62
CA ARG A 36 -19.58 1.79 -1.82
C ARG A 36 -19.71 3.31 -1.65
N PRO A 37 -20.09 4.07 -2.69
CA PRO A 37 -20.13 5.54 -2.61
C PRO A 37 -21.10 6.05 -1.53
N ASP A 38 -22.18 5.30 -1.27
CA ASP A 38 -23.22 5.67 -0.29
C ASP A 38 -23.04 5.04 1.10
N CYS A 39 -21.87 4.45 1.41
CA CYS A 39 -21.65 3.84 2.73
C CYS A 39 -21.63 4.84 3.88
N LEU A 40 -21.28 6.09 3.58
CA LEU A 40 -21.09 7.19 4.52
C LEU A 40 -21.50 8.51 3.85
N PRO A 41 -21.85 9.55 4.62
CA PRO A 41 -22.01 10.90 4.08
C PRO A 41 -20.74 11.34 3.35
N PRO A 42 -20.84 12.12 2.24
CA PRO A 42 -19.69 12.41 1.36
C PRO A 42 -18.46 12.99 2.07
N HIS A 43 -18.65 13.88 3.04
CA HIS A 43 -17.56 14.48 3.82
C HIS A 43 -16.85 13.44 4.71
N VAL A 44 -17.62 12.61 5.43
CA VAL A 44 -17.09 11.52 6.27
C VAL A 44 -16.40 10.47 5.42
N ARG A 45 -16.95 10.16 4.24
CA ARG A 45 -16.32 9.22 3.30
C ARG A 45 -14.96 9.74 2.82
N THR A 46 -14.87 11.03 2.52
CA THR A 46 -13.61 11.65 2.05
C THR A 46 -12.55 11.60 3.14
N GLU A 47 -12.92 11.92 4.37
CA GLU A 47 -12.03 11.83 5.54
C GLU A 47 -11.57 10.38 5.78
N ALA A 48 -12.51 9.42 5.79
CA ALA A 48 -12.18 8.00 5.97
C ALA A 48 -11.29 7.42 4.86
N VAL A 49 -11.45 7.87 3.61
CA VAL A 49 -10.55 7.51 2.51
C VAL A 49 -9.15 8.10 2.73
N GLY A 50 -9.07 9.35 3.21
CA GLY A 50 -7.80 9.98 3.58
C GLY A 50 -7.06 9.20 4.67
N GLU A 51 -7.75 8.90 5.78
CA GLU A 51 -7.18 8.10 6.88
C GLU A 51 -6.73 6.71 6.42
N LEU A 52 -7.49 6.06 5.52
CA LEU A 52 -7.09 4.79 4.94
C LEU A 52 -5.81 4.93 4.09
N HIS A 53 -5.69 5.98 3.28
CA HIS A 53 -4.49 6.23 2.48
C HIS A 53 -3.28 6.54 3.34
N ASP A 54 -3.45 7.27 4.44
CA ASP A 54 -2.37 7.53 5.40
C ASP A 54 -1.89 6.21 6.04
N PHE A 55 -2.82 5.34 6.46
CA PHE A 55 -2.50 4.00 6.94
C PHE A 55 -1.77 3.15 5.89
N GLU A 56 -2.27 3.13 4.65
CA GLU A 56 -1.63 2.40 3.55
C GLU A 56 -0.22 2.92 3.25
N HIS A 57 0.00 4.24 3.39
CA HIS A 57 1.29 4.87 3.19
C HIS A 57 2.28 4.50 4.31
N GLU A 58 1.85 4.46 5.57
CA GLU A 58 2.68 3.98 6.69
C GLU A 58 3.09 2.50 6.50
N CYS A 59 2.15 1.66 6.04
CA CYS A 59 2.43 0.27 5.70
C CYS A 59 3.46 0.18 4.57
N PHE A 60 3.33 1.01 3.54
CA PHE A 60 4.25 1.07 2.41
C PHE A 60 5.65 1.49 2.85
N GLN A 61 5.77 2.52 3.71
CA GLN A 61 7.05 2.98 4.26
C GLN A 61 7.74 1.90 5.09
N THR A 62 6.98 1.15 5.89
CA THR A 62 7.51 0.04 6.68
C THR A 62 8.00 -1.10 5.79
N ALA A 63 7.23 -1.47 4.77
CA ALA A 63 7.64 -2.47 3.80
C ALA A 63 8.88 -2.03 3.00
N PHE A 64 8.95 -0.74 2.63
CA PHE A 64 10.09 -0.15 1.93
C PHE A 64 11.35 -0.19 2.80
N PHE A 65 11.23 0.13 4.09
CA PHE A 65 12.34 0.03 5.03
C PHE A 65 12.87 -1.41 5.16
N ARG A 66 11.96 -2.40 5.26
CA ARG A 66 12.32 -3.82 5.29
C ARG A 66 13.04 -4.24 3.99
N LEU A 67 12.54 -3.80 2.84
CA LEU A 67 13.21 -4.01 1.54
C LEU A 67 14.59 -3.35 1.52
N ASN A 68 14.73 -2.16 2.09
CA ASN A 68 16.00 -1.42 2.10
C ASN A 68 17.08 -2.14 2.90
N ILE A 69 16.70 -2.82 3.99
CA ILE A 69 17.62 -3.70 4.73
C ILE A 69 18.00 -4.91 3.86
N LEU A 70 17.01 -5.57 3.24
CA LEU A 70 17.24 -6.76 2.39
C LEU A 70 18.13 -6.46 1.17
N ALA A 71 17.99 -5.26 0.60
CA ALA A 71 18.71 -4.78 -0.57
C ALA A 71 19.97 -3.96 -0.22
N GLU A 72 20.46 -4.01 1.03
CA GLU A 72 21.68 -3.32 1.47
C GLU A 72 21.69 -1.80 1.16
N GLY A 73 20.54 -1.13 1.25
CA GLY A 73 20.39 0.31 0.95
C GLY A 73 19.92 0.63 -0.47
N HIS A 74 19.73 -0.38 -1.33
CA HIS A 74 19.36 -0.20 -2.74
C HIS A 74 17.87 -0.43 -3.03
N ALA A 75 16.98 -0.30 -2.04
CA ALA A 75 15.53 -0.48 -2.26
C ALA A 75 14.96 0.47 -3.32
N HIS A 76 15.49 1.69 -3.43
CA HIS A 76 15.07 2.71 -4.39
C HIS A 76 15.30 2.29 -5.86
N GLU A 77 16.18 1.31 -6.10
CA GLU A 77 16.40 0.72 -7.42
C GLU A 77 15.31 -0.30 -7.79
N ILE A 78 14.55 -0.79 -6.80
CA ILE A 78 13.51 -1.83 -6.94
C ILE A 78 12.11 -1.22 -6.90
N VAL A 79 11.85 -0.35 -5.92
CA VAL A 79 10.58 0.36 -5.74
C VAL A 79 10.90 1.81 -5.47
N LYS A 80 10.26 2.76 -6.15
CA LYS A 80 10.42 4.19 -5.86
C LYS A 80 9.40 4.61 -4.80
N PRO A 81 9.72 5.59 -3.92
CA PRO A 81 8.75 6.12 -2.96
C PRO A 81 7.44 6.59 -3.61
N ASN A 82 7.51 7.19 -4.79
CA ASN A 82 6.33 7.64 -5.55
C ASN A 82 5.49 6.49 -6.12
N ASP A 83 6.01 5.25 -6.12
CA ASP A 83 5.25 4.10 -6.59
C ASP A 83 4.08 3.76 -5.66
N PHE A 84 4.02 4.34 -4.45
CA PHE A 84 2.89 4.21 -3.52
C PHE A 84 1.53 4.39 -4.21
N PHE A 85 1.42 5.29 -5.19
CA PHE A 85 0.19 5.49 -5.97
C PHE A 85 -0.33 4.20 -6.65
N PHE A 86 0.57 3.29 -7.03
CA PHE A 86 0.23 1.99 -7.64
C PHE A 86 -0.13 0.91 -6.61
N PHE A 87 0.20 1.13 -5.33
CA PHE A 87 -0.06 0.17 -4.25
C PHE A 87 -1.28 0.54 -3.41
N ARG A 88 -1.60 1.83 -3.28
CA ARG A 88 -2.76 2.30 -2.53
C ARG A 88 -4.07 1.85 -3.15
N THR A 89 -5.10 1.72 -2.32
CA THR A 89 -6.45 1.46 -2.83
C THR A 89 -6.98 2.71 -3.51
N ALA A 90 -7.23 2.62 -4.82
CA ALA A 90 -7.97 3.66 -5.54
C ALA A 90 -9.47 3.43 -5.39
N PHE A 91 -10.20 4.52 -5.14
CA PHE A 91 -11.66 4.53 -5.16
C PHE A 91 -12.10 5.32 -6.39
N GLU A 92 -12.71 4.65 -7.35
CA GLU A 92 -13.30 5.33 -8.52
C GLU A 92 -14.53 6.12 -8.06
N THR A 93 -14.60 7.40 -8.40
CA THR A 93 -15.88 8.11 -8.44
C THR A 93 -16.65 7.58 -9.64
N GLN A 94 -17.75 6.87 -9.39
CA GLN A 94 -18.73 6.60 -10.44
C GLN A 94 -19.38 7.94 -10.79
N GLU A 95 -19.02 8.50 -11.94
CA GLU A 95 -19.77 9.58 -12.61
C GLU A 95 -21.01 9.02 -13.31
#